data_AF-A0ABD4KT50-F1
#
_entry.id   AF-A0ABD4KT50-F1
#
_cell.length_a   1.000
_cell.length_b   1.000
_cell.length_c   1.000
_cell.angle_alpha   90.00
_cell.angle_beta   90.00
_cell.angle_gamma   90.00
#
_symmetry.space_group_name_H-M   'P 1'
#
loop_
_entity.id
_entity.type
_entity.pdbx_description
1 polymer ?
#
loop_
_entity_poly.entity_id
_entity_poly.type
_entity_poly.pdbx_seq_one_letter_code
_entity_poly.pdbx_strand_id
1 'polypeptide(L)'
;EFSIQPHYEHRHEFYAADTTPDDRPLRHHKREALRISHVVEQLLQVEPQKSPTSHQWSCYYHDLVVLAGCNRGSNVKHDEVRERIHSFWSRGWLSDNQLTLTKRDTCWFRTILRKHRKSFSFMQHLIIQSSLLDRDISPSDILVNVKRYPQKQRNVHPVVLPKQINRDKRTQWLKLLKECGCKHARLHRSQGLYMWLYRHDYEWLMKINRRYEHPIIYENRRVDWPKRDRSLVRRLSQLRQECEQDDFSPRMSSTFLLSKLKIGAMPERKFRYLPLTKQFLVKYSESVAQYQIRRLGNQYISLYLQNIQIERWRLLRGSGL
;
A
#
# COMPACT_ATOMS: atom_id res chain seq x y z
N GLU A 1 -13.52 -5.24 40.51
CA GLU A 1 -12.44 -5.38 39.50
C GLU A 1 -13.08 -5.71 38.16
N PHE A 2 -13.19 -4.74 37.26
CA PHE A 2 -13.82 -4.93 35.95
C PHE A 2 -12.73 -5.33 34.94
N SER A 3 -12.57 -6.65 34.77
CA SER A 3 -11.79 -7.19 33.65
C SER A 3 -12.65 -7.11 32.38
N ILE A 4 -12.27 -6.23 31.45
CA ILE A 4 -12.82 -6.21 30.11
C ILE A 4 -12.12 -7.32 29.33
N GLN A 5 -12.85 -8.40 29.01
CA GLN A 5 -12.40 -9.41 28.06
C GLN A 5 -12.28 -8.77 26.66
N PRO A 6 -11.13 -8.85 25.99
CA PRO A 6 -10.97 -8.30 24.65
C PRO A 6 -11.67 -9.18 23.61
N HIS A 7 -12.59 -8.60 22.84
CA HIS A 7 -13.20 -9.24 21.66
C HIS A 7 -12.12 -9.53 20.59
N TYR A 8 -11.67 -10.79 20.55
CA TYR A 8 -10.82 -11.33 19.48
C TYR A 8 -11.55 -12.33 18.57
N GLU A 9 -12.89 -12.40 18.62
CA GLU A 9 -13.60 -13.59 18.11
C GLU A 9 -13.68 -13.76 16.59
N HIS A 10 -13.42 -12.74 15.76
CA HIS A 10 -13.78 -12.85 14.33
C HIS A 10 -12.63 -12.81 13.31
N ARG A 11 -11.35 -12.90 13.72
CA ARG A 11 -10.25 -13.00 12.72
C ARG A 11 -9.97 -14.41 12.23
N HIS A 12 -10.42 -15.42 12.96
CA HIS A 12 -10.15 -16.84 12.71
C HIS A 12 -11.41 -17.70 12.87
N GLU A 13 -12.59 -17.10 12.70
CA GLU A 13 -13.85 -17.84 12.73
C GLU A 13 -13.88 -18.80 11.55
N PHE A 14 -13.96 -20.10 11.85
CA PHE A 14 -14.06 -21.15 10.87
C PHE A 14 -15.47 -21.16 10.30
N TYR A 15 -15.61 -20.72 9.05
CA TYR A 15 -16.83 -20.93 8.29
C TYR A 15 -16.73 -22.30 7.64
N ALA A 16 -17.50 -23.26 8.16
CA ALA A 16 -17.69 -24.53 7.47
C ALA A 16 -18.23 -24.24 6.05
N ALA A 17 -17.75 -24.98 5.05
CA ALA A 17 -18.33 -24.90 3.72
C ALA A 17 -19.82 -25.23 3.85
N ASP A 18 -20.67 -24.24 3.54
CA ASP A 18 -22.11 -24.36 3.68
C ASP A 18 -22.60 -25.42 2.70
N THR A 19 -23.04 -26.56 3.21
CA THR A 19 -23.62 -27.66 2.42
C THR A 19 -25.09 -27.35 2.18
N THR A 20 -25.38 -26.14 1.69
CA THR A 20 -26.74 -25.82 1.29
C THR A 20 -27.10 -26.70 0.09
N PRO A 21 -28.26 -27.39 0.13
CA PRO A 21 -28.73 -28.22 -1.00
C PRO A 21 -29.08 -27.39 -2.25
N ASP A 22 -28.92 -26.07 -2.19
CA ASP A 22 -29.15 -25.12 -3.27
C ASP A 22 -27.87 -24.83 -4.10
N ASP A 23 -26.82 -25.64 -3.90
CA ASP A 23 -25.68 -25.74 -4.82
C ASP A 23 -26.19 -26.17 -6.20
N ARG A 24 -26.53 -25.17 -7.02
CA ARG A 24 -26.96 -25.42 -8.40
C ARG A 24 -25.81 -26.09 -9.12
N PRO A 25 -26.00 -27.32 -9.64
CA PRO A 25 -24.96 -27.97 -10.41
C PRO A 25 -24.59 -27.06 -11.59
N LEU A 26 -23.30 -26.75 -11.70
CA LEU A 26 -22.77 -26.00 -12.83
C LEU A 26 -23.04 -26.81 -14.11
N ARG A 27 -24.08 -26.41 -14.85
CA ARG A 27 -24.53 -27.14 -16.05
C ARG A 27 -23.48 -27.19 -17.16
N HIS A 28 -22.55 -26.24 -17.17
CA HIS A 28 -21.42 -26.20 -18.10
C HIS A 28 -20.16 -25.71 -17.40
N HIS A 29 -19.15 -26.57 -17.33
CA HIS A 29 -17.84 -26.19 -16.83
C HIS A 29 -17.09 -25.41 -17.93
N LYS A 30 -16.64 -24.20 -17.60
CA LYS A 30 -15.74 -23.43 -18.48
C LYS A 30 -14.45 -24.22 -18.67
N ARG A 31 -13.86 -24.19 -19.87
CA ARG A 31 -12.60 -24.89 -20.20
C ARG A 31 -11.51 -24.61 -19.17
N GLU A 32 -11.39 -23.37 -18.73
CA GLU A 32 -10.41 -22.95 -17.72
C GLU A 32 -10.65 -23.59 -16.35
N ALA A 33 -11.90 -23.85 -15.96
CA ALA A 33 -12.22 -24.53 -14.72
C ALA A 33 -11.81 -26.01 -14.76
N LEU A 34 -12.04 -26.70 -15.89
CA LEU A 34 -11.57 -28.08 -16.08
C LEU A 34 -10.04 -28.17 -16.07
N ARG A 35 -9.35 -27.20 -16.70
CA ARG A 35 -7.88 -27.10 -16.63
C ARG A 35 -7.40 -26.98 -15.19
N ILE A 36 -8.02 -26.10 -14.41
CA ILE A 36 -7.66 -25.94 -13.00
C ILE A 36 -7.94 -27.21 -12.20
N SER A 37 -9.09 -27.87 -12.39
CA SER A 37 -9.40 -29.14 -11.71
C SER A 37 -8.29 -30.16 -11.91
N HIS A 38 -7.86 -30.35 -13.16
CA HIS A 38 -6.80 -31.30 -13.49
C HIS A 38 -5.48 -31.00 -12.78
N VAL A 39 -5.06 -29.72 -12.73
CA VAL A 39 -3.81 -29.36 -12.04
C VAL A 39 -3.98 -29.42 -10.51
N VAL A 40 -5.17 -29.12 -9.98
CA VAL A 40 -5.47 -29.27 -8.54
C VAL A 40 -5.45 -30.74 -8.13
N GLU A 41 -6.02 -31.64 -8.91
CA GLU A 41 -5.94 -33.09 -8.68
C GLU A 41 -4.47 -33.54 -8.60
N GLN A 42 -3.63 -33.10 -9.54
CA GLN A 42 -2.19 -33.37 -9.48
C GLN A 42 -1.52 -32.79 -8.24
N LEU A 43 -1.88 -31.55 -7.86
CA LEU A 43 -1.32 -30.89 -6.69
C LEU A 43 -1.67 -31.63 -5.39
N LEU A 44 -2.89 -32.17 -5.29
CA LEU A 44 -3.34 -32.94 -4.12
C LEU A 44 -2.59 -34.27 -3.97
N GLN A 45 -2.01 -34.80 -5.05
CA GLN A 45 -1.14 -35.99 -5.02
C GLN A 45 0.32 -35.66 -4.65
N VAL A 46 0.68 -34.38 -4.54
CA VAL A 46 2.05 -33.98 -4.16
C VAL A 46 2.24 -34.16 -2.66
N GLU A 47 3.24 -34.96 -2.28
CA GLU A 47 3.58 -35.14 -0.88
C GLU A 47 3.98 -33.83 -0.18
N PRO A 48 3.59 -33.65 1.09
CA PRO A 48 4.01 -32.50 1.89
C PRO A 48 5.53 -32.34 1.90
N GLN A 49 6.01 -31.17 1.47
CA GLN A 49 7.43 -30.89 1.33
C GLN A 49 7.75 -29.46 1.71
N LYS A 50 9.02 -29.19 2.02
CA LYS A 50 9.49 -27.83 2.29
C LYS A 50 9.30 -26.94 1.05
N SER A 51 8.56 -25.85 1.22
CA SER A 51 8.28 -24.88 0.15
C SER A 51 9.55 -24.16 -0.33
N PRO A 52 9.65 -23.83 -1.63
CA PRO A 52 10.73 -23.00 -2.14
C PRO A 52 10.74 -21.59 -1.52
N THR A 53 11.92 -20.99 -1.39
CA THR A 53 12.06 -19.66 -0.81
C THR A 53 11.57 -18.56 -1.76
N SER A 54 11.24 -17.39 -1.21
CA SER A 54 10.90 -16.21 -2.03
C SER A 54 12.01 -15.83 -3.03
N HIS A 55 13.27 -16.10 -2.70
CA HIS A 55 14.36 -15.85 -3.64
C HIS A 55 14.33 -16.82 -4.81
N GLN A 56 14.12 -18.11 -4.55
CA GLN A 56 14.00 -19.13 -5.59
C GLN A 56 12.85 -18.82 -6.55
N TRP A 57 11.68 -18.43 -6.02
CA TRP A 57 10.56 -17.98 -6.85
C TRP A 57 10.88 -16.73 -7.68
N SER A 58 11.59 -15.77 -7.09
CA SER A 58 11.99 -14.55 -7.82
C SER A 58 12.89 -14.87 -9.01
N CYS A 59 13.84 -15.79 -8.84
CA CYS A 59 14.74 -16.21 -9.92
C CYS A 59 14.00 -17.03 -10.97
N TYR A 60 13.17 -17.99 -10.54
CA TYR A 60 12.37 -18.82 -11.45
C TYR A 60 11.46 -17.97 -12.36
N TYR A 61 10.71 -17.02 -11.79
CA TYR A 61 9.84 -16.16 -12.61
C TYR A 61 10.62 -15.19 -13.51
N HIS A 62 11.76 -14.69 -13.04
CA HIS A 62 12.63 -13.89 -13.90
C HIS A 62 13.05 -14.69 -15.14
N ASP A 63 13.49 -15.93 -14.96
CA ASP A 63 13.94 -16.77 -16.08
C ASP A 63 12.78 -17.17 -16.99
N LEU A 64 11.59 -17.45 -16.46
CA LEU A 64 10.40 -17.67 -17.29
C LEU A 64 10.07 -16.47 -18.17
N VAL A 65 10.18 -15.24 -17.63
CA VAL A 65 9.94 -14.02 -18.41
C VAL A 65 10.99 -13.88 -19.51
N VAL A 66 12.26 -14.18 -19.22
CA VAL A 66 13.36 -14.14 -20.21
C VAL A 66 13.15 -15.18 -21.30
N LEU A 67 12.81 -16.43 -20.93
CA LEU A 67 12.52 -17.51 -21.87
C LEU A 67 11.33 -17.17 -22.79
N ALA A 68 10.30 -16.50 -22.25
CA ALA A 68 9.15 -16.05 -23.03
C ALA A 68 9.43 -14.83 -23.93
N GLY A 69 10.62 -14.23 -23.86
CA GLY A 69 10.99 -13.02 -24.60
C GLY A 69 10.36 -11.73 -24.05
N CYS A 70 9.77 -11.78 -22.86
CA CYS A 70 8.96 -10.71 -22.27
C CYS A 70 9.79 -9.73 -21.42
N ASN A 71 11.06 -9.49 -21.74
CA ASN A 71 11.94 -8.59 -21.01
C ASN A 71 12.62 -7.55 -21.92
N ARG A 72 13.08 -6.46 -21.29
CA ARG A 72 13.97 -5.45 -21.89
C ARG A 72 15.12 -5.21 -20.91
N GLY A 73 16.26 -5.88 -21.16
CA GLY A 73 17.34 -5.96 -20.18
C GLY A 73 16.84 -6.64 -18.90
N SER A 74 17.00 -5.96 -17.76
CA SER A 74 16.51 -6.44 -16.45
C SER A 74 15.03 -6.13 -16.17
N ASN A 75 14.34 -5.43 -17.06
CA ASN A 75 12.96 -4.98 -16.83
C ASN A 75 11.96 -5.92 -17.52
N VAL A 76 10.87 -6.24 -16.82
CA VAL A 76 9.76 -7.05 -17.36
C VAL A 76 8.85 -6.19 -18.22
N LYS A 77 8.55 -6.64 -19.44
CA LYS A 77 7.55 -6.03 -20.32
C LYS A 77 6.16 -6.52 -19.94
N HIS A 78 5.59 -5.93 -18.89
CA HIS A 78 4.32 -6.36 -18.31
C HIS A 78 3.13 -6.35 -19.29
N ASP A 79 3.16 -5.52 -20.35
CA ASP A 79 2.08 -5.51 -21.34
C ASP A 79 2.14 -6.75 -22.25
N GLU A 80 3.33 -7.20 -22.67
CA GLU A 80 3.48 -8.47 -23.43
C GLU A 80 3.03 -9.68 -22.59
N VAL A 81 3.39 -9.70 -21.29
CA VAL A 81 2.92 -10.76 -20.38
C VAL A 81 1.40 -10.72 -20.21
N ARG A 82 0.79 -9.53 -20.17
CA ARG A 82 -0.68 -9.40 -20.09
C ARG A 82 -1.35 -10.01 -21.33
N GLU A 83 -0.84 -9.71 -22.52
CA GLU A 83 -1.39 -10.26 -23.77
C GLU A 83 -1.25 -11.78 -23.83
N ARG A 84 -0.11 -12.33 -23.40
CA ARG A 84 0.05 -13.78 -23.24
C ARG A 84 -0.97 -14.38 -22.28
N ILE A 85 -1.20 -13.77 -21.12
CA ILE A 85 -2.24 -14.25 -20.19
C ILE A 85 -3.61 -14.22 -20.85
N HIS A 86 -3.96 -13.14 -21.56
CA HIS A 86 -5.25 -13.04 -22.25
C HIS A 86 -5.40 -13.98 -23.44
N SER A 87 -4.29 -14.48 -24.02
CA SER A 87 -4.33 -15.52 -25.04
C SER A 87 -4.65 -16.91 -24.48
N PHE A 88 -4.30 -17.17 -23.21
CA PHE A 88 -4.50 -18.46 -22.54
C PHE A 88 -5.70 -18.50 -21.58
N TRP A 89 -6.11 -17.35 -21.04
CA TRP A 89 -7.13 -17.22 -20.01
C TRP A 89 -8.12 -16.13 -20.39
N SER A 90 -9.41 -16.48 -20.51
CA SER A 90 -10.42 -15.52 -20.93
C SER A 90 -10.61 -14.40 -19.89
N ARG A 91 -10.88 -13.18 -20.39
CA ARG A 91 -11.11 -12.00 -19.55
C ARG A 91 -12.30 -12.19 -18.61
N GLY A 92 -13.38 -12.79 -19.10
CA GLY A 92 -14.57 -13.09 -18.31
C GLY A 92 -14.24 -14.06 -17.18
N TRP A 93 -13.55 -15.17 -17.48
CA TRP A 93 -13.16 -16.14 -16.46
C TRP A 93 -12.24 -15.53 -15.39
N LEU A 94 -11.26 -14.71 -15.77
CA LEU A 94 -10.41 -13.99 -14.81
C LEU A 94 -11.22 -13.04 -13.93
N SER A 95 -12.22 -12.36 -14.49
CA SER A 95 -13.10 -11.45 -13.73
C SER A 95 -13.96 -12.21 -12.72
N ASP A 96 -14.58 -13.32 -13.14
CA ASP A 96 -15.42 -14.15 -12.29
C ASP A 96 -14.65 -14.69 -11.08
N ASN A 97 -13.35 -14.95 -11.27
CA ASN A 97 -12.44 -15.44 -10.23
C ASN A 97 -11.68 -14.33 -9.49
N GLN A 98 -12.06 -13.06 -9.67
CA GLN A 98 -11.44 -11.90 -8.99
C GLN A 98 -9.92 -11.75 -9.29
N LEU A 99 -9.49 -12.20 -10.46
CA LEU A 99 -8.12 -12.21 -10.95
C LEU A 99 -7.89 -11.21 -12.09
N THR A 100 -8.74 -10.19 -12.22
CA THR A 100 -8.66 -9.16 -13.27
C THR A 100 -7.29 -8.46 -13.33
N LEU A 101 -6.76 -8.34 -14.55
CA LEU A 101 -5.45 -7.75 -14.81
C LEU A 101 -5.58 -6.23 -14.98
N THR A 102 -5.13 -5.45 -14.00
CA THR A 102 -5.13 -3.98 -14.07
C THR A 102 -3.77 -3.41 -14.44
N LYS A 103 -3.72 -2.14 -14.87
CA LYS A 103 -2.45 -1.43 -15.13
C LYS A 103 -1.74 -0.95 -13.86
N ARG A 104 -2.37 -1.08 -12.68
CA ARG A 104 -1.82 -0.63 -11.40
C ARG A 104 -0.59 -1.44 -11.01
N ASP A 105 0.41 -0.80 -10.43
CA ASP A 105 1.62 -1.49 -9.96
C ASP A 105 1.40 -2.47 -8.80
N THR A 106 0.27 -2.35 -8.12
CA THR A 106 -0.16 -3.25 -7.05
C THR A 106 -0.91 -4.48 -7.58
N CYS A 107 -1.15 -4.58 -8.90
CA CYS A 107 -1.84 -5.71 -9.49
C CYS A 107 -1.04 -7.01 -9.33
N TRP A 108 -1.72 -8.10 -8.99
CA TRP A 108 -1.11 -9.36 -8.59
C TRP A 108 -0.11 -9.90 -9.64
N PHE A 109 -0.47 -9.88 -10.93
CA PHE A 109 0.38 -10.40 -12.01
C PHE A 109 1.66 -9.58 -12.22
N ARG A 110 1.63 -8.28 -11.88
CA ARG A 110 2.83 -7.45 -11.87
C ARG A 110 3.69 -7.74 -10.66
N THR A 111 3.06 -7.96 -9.51
CA THR A 111 3.77 -8.19 -8.24
C THR A 111 4.46 -9.54 -8.16
N ILE A 112 3.89 -10.59 -8.77
CA ILE A 112 4.50 -11.94 -8.81
C ILE A 112 5.73 -11.98 -9.71
N LEU A 113 5.78 -11.16 -10.77
CA LEU A 113 6.94 -11.08 -11.68
C LEU A 113 8.07 -10.18 -11.16
N ARG A 114 7.91 -9.60 -9.96
CA ARG A 114 8.96 -8.81 -9.28
C ARG A 114 9.61 -9.67 -8.21
N LYS A 115 10.58 -9.11 -7.49
CA LYS A 115 11.11 -9.72 -6.27
C LYS A 115 9.96 -10.11 -5.33
N HIS A 116 9.80 -11.41 -5.09
CA HIS A 116 8.77 -11.97 -4.21
C HIS A 116 8.98 -11.47 -2.79
N ARG A 117 7.92 -10.91 -2.21
CA ARG A 117 7.87 -10.40 -0.83
C ARG A 117 6.71 -11.00 -0.03
N LYS A 118 5.90 -11.84 -0.66
CA LYS A 118 4.71 -12.48 -0.11
C LYS A 118 4.41 -13.76 -0.88
N SER A 119 3.54 -14.59 -0.33
CA SER A 119 2.96 -15.75 -1.01
C SER A 119 1.89 -15.31 -2.02
N PHE A 120 1.71 -16.13 -3.06
CA PHE A 120 0.66 -15.98 -4.07
C PHE A 120 -0.20 -17.24 -4.07
N SER A 121 -1.44 -17.12 -4.54
CA SER A 121 -2.32 -18.29 -4.62
C SER A 121 -1.86 -19.23 -5.73
N PHE A 122 -2.19 -20.52 -5.61
CA PHE A 122 -1.90 -21.52 -6.63
C PHE A 122 -2.43 -21.10 -8.01
N MET A 123 -3.65 -20.56 -8.09
CA MET A 123 -4.22 -20.05 -9.35
C MET A 123 -3.34 -18.94 -9.97
N GLN A 124 -2.81 -18.03 -9.16
CA GLN A 124 -1.92 -16.97 -9.66
C GLN A 124 -0.62 -17.55 -10.22
N HIS A 125 -0.06 -18.57 -9.56
CA HIS A 125 1.12 -19.27 -10.05
C HIS A 125 0.82 -19.97 -11.38
N LEU A 126 -0.25 -20.76 -11.44
CA LEU A 126 -0.67 -21.52 -12.62
C LEU A 126 -0.93 -20.62 -13.82
N ILE A 127 -1.64 -19.50 -13.64
CA ILE A 127 -1.94 -18.58 -14.73
C ILE A 127 -0.65 -18.02 -15.34
N ILE A 128 0.30 -17.58 -14.51
CA ILE A 128 1.55 -17.01 -15.00
C ILE A 128 2.41 -18.08 -15.68
N GLN A 129 2.54 -19.24 -15.05
CA GLN A 129 3.36 -20.34 -15.57
C GLN A 129 2.83 -20.82 -16.91
N SER A 130 1.53 -21.13 -16.99
CA SER A 130 0.90 -21.59 -18.22
C SER A 130 0.99 -20.59 -19.35
N SER A 131 0.83 -19.29 -19.05
CA SER A 131 0.86 -18.22 -20.05
C SER A 131 2.28 -17.88 -20.53
N LEU A 132 3.31 -18.10 -19.72
CA LEU A 132 4.71 -17.85 -20.12
C LEU A 132 5.34 -19.05 -20.82
N LEU A 133 4.85 -20.26 -20.54
CA LEU A 133 5.35 -21.51 -21.11
C LEU A 133 4.50 -22.04 -22.27
N ASP A 134 3.38 -21.35 -22.56
CA ASP A 134 2.39 -21.71 -23.56
C ASP A 134 1.87 -23.16 -23.41
N ARG A 135 1.81 -23.67 -22.18
CA ARG A 135 1.29 -25.00 -21.81
C ARG A 135 1.05 -25.14 -20.32
N ASP A 136 0.16 -26.04 -19.91
CA ASP A 136 0.03 -26.43 -18.50
C ASP A 136 1.21 -27.33 -18.07
N ILE A 137 1.62 -27.22 -16.81
CA ILE A 137 2.76 -27.96 -16.25
C ILE A 137 2.37 -28.55 -14.91
N SER A 138 2.85 -29.77 -14.63
CA SER A 138 2.62 -30.43 -13.36
C SER A 138 3.19 -29.62 -12.19
N PRO A 139 2.44 -29.48 -11.07
CA PRO A 139 2.93 -28.84 -9.87
C PRO A 139 4.23 -29.47 -9.33
N SER A 140 4.38 -30.79 -9.46
CA SER A 140 5.58 -31.53 -9.07
C SER A 140 6.82 -31.03 -9.81
N ASP A 141 6.72 -30.92 -11.14
CA ASP A 141 7.81 -30.44 -11.98
C ASP A 141 8.17 -28.98 -11.68
N ILE A 142 7.15 -28.14 -11.45
CA ILE A 142 7.36 -26.74 -11.05
C ILE A 142 8.16 -26.68 -9.75
N LEU A 143 7.76 -27.44 -8.73
CA LEU A 143 8.44 -27.44 -7.44
C LEU A 143 9.88 -27.94 -7.55
N VAL A 144 10.12 -29.00 -8.33
CA VAL A 144 11.47 -29.49 -8.63
C VAL A 144 12.31 -28.41 -9.31
N ASN A 145 11.76 -27.72 -10.31
CA ASN A 145 12.48 -26.69 -11.07
C ASN A 145 12.80 -25.46 -10.22
N VAL A 146 11.85 -24.98 -9.42
CA VAL A 146 12.05 -23.82 -8.55
C VAL A 146 13.11 -24.13 -7.48
N LYS A 147 13.15 -25.37 -6.97
CA LYS A 147 14.13 -25.78 -5.95
C LYS A 147 15.58 -25.82 -6.45
N ARG A 148 15.82 -25.85 -7.77
CA ARG A 148 17.17 -25.79 -8.36
C ARG A 148 17.83 -24.42 -8.20
N TYR A 149 17.05 -23.37 -7.94
CA TYR A 149 17.58 -22.01 -7.74
C TYR A 149 18.23 -21.84 -6.37
N PRO A 150 19.18 -20.90 -6.22
CA PRO A 150 19.80 -20.60 -4.94
C PRO A 150 18.77 -20.12 -3.93
N GLN A 151 18.87 -20.57 -2.67
CA GLN A 151 17.92 -20.22 -1.61
C GLN A 151 18.07 -18.78 -1.12
N LYS A 152 19.28 -18.19 -1.24
CA LYS A 152 19.62 -16.84 -0.79
C LYS A 152 20.38 -16.09 -1.88
N GLN A 153 20.17 -14.78 -1.94
CA GLN A 153 20.91 -13.91 -2.84
C GLN A 153 22.39 -13.91 -2.43
N ARG A 154 23.31 -14.07 -3.38
CA ARG A 154 24.75 -13.93 -3.10
C ARG A 154 25.02 -12.49 -2.68
N ASN A 155 25.69 -12.31 -1.53
CA ASN A 155 26.16 -11.00 -1.10
C ASN A 155 27.31 -10.60 -2.02
N VAL A 156 27.03 -9.69 -2.96
CA VAL A 156 28.07 -9.06 -3.76
C VAL A 156 28.64 -7.93 -2.92
N HIS A 157 29.80 -8.16 -2.32
CA HIS A 157 30.55 -7.07 -1.72
C HIS A 157 31.17 -6.24 -2.86
N PRO A 158 30.93 -4.92 -2.91
CA PRO A 158 31.62 -4.08 -3.86
C PRO A 158 33.12 -4.17 -3.58
N VAL A 159 33.88 -4.63 -4.57
CA VAL A 159 35.34 -4.58 -4.52
C VAL A 159 35.72 -3.11 -4.46
N VAL A 160 36.32 -2.69 -3.34
CA VAL A 160 36.84 -1.33 -3.19
C VAL A 160 38.09 -1.24 -4.05
N LEU A 161 37.93 -0.71 -5.26
CA LEU A 161 39.07 -0.35 -6.09
C LEU A 161 39.90 0.73 -5.37
N PRO A 162 41.22 0.74 -5.52
CA PRO A 162 42.08 1.77 -4.93
C PRO A 162 41.58 3.17 -5.28
N LYS A 163 41.52 4.06 -4.28
CA LYS A 163 41.14 5.47 -4.47
C LYS A 163 42.14 6.13 -5.42
N GLN A 164 41.75 6.29 -6.69
CA GLN A 164 42.52 7.08 -7.64
C GLN A 164 42.27 8.56 -7.32
N ILE A 165 43.22 9.18 -6.64
CA ILE A 165 43.18 10.61 -6.36
C ILE A 165 43.78 11.33 -7.56
N ASN A 166 42.97 12.11 -8.28
CA ASN A 166 43.44 12.96 -9.36
C ASN A 166 43.30 14.44 -8.95
N ARG A 167 44.44 15.09 -8.71
CA ARG A 167 44.49 16.48 -8.24
C ARG A 167 43.96 17.47 -9.29
N ASP A 168 44.15 17.19 -10.58
CA ASP A 168 43.69 18.06 -11.66
C ASP A 168 42.17 18.08 -11.78
N LYS A 169 41.53 16.92 -11.56
CA LYS A 169 40.07 16.84 -11.52
C LYS A 169 39.50 17.58 -10.31
N ARG A 170 40.19 17.55 -9.16
CA ARG A 170 39.81 18.35 -7.98
C ARG A 170 39.92 19.85 -8.26
N THR A 171 41.01 20.31 -8.87
CA THR A 171 41.19 21.75 -9.18
C THR A 171 40.20 22.24 -10.21
N GLN A 172 39.92 21.46 -11.26
CA GLN A 172 38.88 21.75 -12.24
C GLN A 172 37.50 21.86 -11.58
N TRP A 173 37.16 20.93 -10.68
CA TRP A 173 35.89 20.99 -9.95
C TRP A 173 35.79 22.23 -9.05
N LEU A 174 36.86 22.56 -8.31
CA LEU A 174 36.89 23.76 -7.46
C LEU A 174 36.75 25.06 -8.27
N LYS A 175 37.36 25.14 -9.46
CA LYS A 175 37.22 26.29 -10.36
C LYS A 175 35.75 26.48 -10.76
N LEU A 176 35.09 25.40 -11.18
CA LEU A 176 33.67 25.43 -11.57
C LEU A 176 32.74 25.79 -10.40
N LEU A 177 33.04 25.30 -9.20
CA LEU A 177 32.28 25.66 -8.00
C LEU A 177 32.35 27.15 -7.69
N LYS A 178 33.52 27.79 -7.88
CA LYS A 178 33.69 29.23 -7.68
C LYS A 178 32.99 30.05 -8.75
N GLU A 179 32.97 29.58 -10.00
CA GLU A 179 32.38 30.32 -11.13
C GLU A 179 30.84 30.29 -11.15
N CYS A 180 30.22 29.14 -10.84
CA CYS A 180 28.79 28.96 -11.06
C CYS A 180 28.03 28.19 -9.95
N GLY A 181 28.72 27.77 -8.89
CA GLY A 181 28.13 27.04 -7.77
C GLY A 181 27.79 25.57 -8.05
N CYS A 182 27.56 24.80 -6.97
CA CYS A 182 27.38 23.33 -7.01
C CYS A 182 26.32 22.84 -8.00
N LYS A 183 25.14 23.47 -8.00
CA LYS A 183 24.00 23.01 -8.81
C LYS A 183 24.28 23.20 -10.31
N HIS A 184 24.82 24.35 -10.69
CA HIS A 184 25.08 24.67 -12.09
C HIS A 184 26.28 23.89 -12.63
N ALA A 185 27.37 23.76 -11.84
CA ALA A 185 28.55 22.97 -12.19
C ALA A 185 28.20 21.50 -12.50
N ARG A 186 27.29 20.90 -11.70
CA ARG A 186 26.82 19.53 -11.87
C ARG A 186 25.97 19.33 -13.12
N LEU A 187 25.08 20.28 -13.44
CA LEU A 187 24.05 20.10 -14.47
C LEU A 187 24.52 20.45 -15.88
N HIS A 188 25.36 21.47 -16.06
CA HIS A 188 25.52 22.08 -17.39
C HIS A 188 26.94 22.12 -17.96
N ARG A 189 27.98 21.83 -17.16
CA ARG A 189 29.38 21.98 -17.64
C ARG A 189 30.32 20.81 -17.39
N SER A 190 29.98 19.89 -16.48
CA SER A 190 31.00 18.94 -16.00
C SER A 190 30.45 17.63 -15.43
N GLN A 191 29.35 17.12 -16.00
CA GLN A 191 28.73 15.88 -15.53
C GLN A 191 29.71 14.70 -15.52
N GLY A 192 30.56 14.58 -16.54
CA GLY A 192 31.61 13.54 -16.59
C GLY A 192 32.66 13.68 -15.48
N LEU A 193 33.10 14.91 -15.20
CA LEU A 193 34.05 15.21 -14.11
C LEU A 193 33.43 14.89 -12.73
N TYR A 194 32.18 15.30 -12.51
CA TYR A 194 31.43 14.98 -11.31
C TYR A 194 31.29 13.47 -11.12
N MET A 195 30.87 12.75 -12.17
CA MET A 195 30.70 11.29 -12.11
C MET A 195 32.03 10.57 -11.83
N TRP A 196 33.14 11.05 -12.38
CA TRP A 196 34.46 10.51 -12.08
C TRP A 196 34.82 10.72 -10.61
N LEU A 197 34.72 11.95 -10.10
CA LEU A 197 35.02 12.29 -8.71
C LEU A 197 34.10 11.55 -7.74
N TYR A 198 32.83 11.34 -8.10
CA TYR A 198 31.88 10.60 -7.29
C TYR A 198 32.28 9.12 -7.13
N ARG A 199 32.83 8.50 -8.18
CA ARG A 199 33.24 7.08 -8.16
C ARG A 199 34.60 6.85 -7.50
N HIS A 200 35.54 7.77 -7.69
CA HIS A 200 36.94 7.58 -7.28
C HIS A 200 37.35 8.40 -6.05
N ASP A 201 36.60 9.46 -5.72
CA ASP A 201 36.98 10.45 -4.71
C ASP A 201 35.76 11.07 -3.97
N TYR A 202 34.82 10.18 -3.62
CA TYR A 202 33.50 10.51 -3.08
C TYR A 202 33.56 11.42 -1.83
N GLU A 203 34.37 11.02 -0.84
CA GLU A 203 34.47 11.72 0.44
C GLU A 203 34.89 13.18 0.27
N TRP A 204 35.89 13.42 -0.59
CA TRP A 204 36.36 14.76 -0.89
C TRP A 204 35.28 15.58 -1.60
N LEU A 205 34.63 15.00 -2.62
CA LEU A 205 33.61 15.66 -3.41
C LEU A 205 32.40 16.09 -2.55
N MET A 206 31.91 15.19 -1.68
CA MET A 206 30.79 15.49 -0.80
C MET A 206 31.15 16.56 0.24
N LYS A 207 32.36 16.49 0.82
CA LYS A 207 32.84 17.48 1.79
C LYS A 207 32.94 18.87 1.16
N ILE A 208 33.47 18.98 -0.06
CA ILE A 208 33.59 20.24 -0.76
C ILE A 208 32.21 20.77 -1.20
N ASN A 209 31.36 19.95 -1.81
CA ASN A 209 30.04 20.40 -2.27
C ASN A 209 29.18 20.95 -1.13
N ARG A 210 29.25 20.34 0.07
CA ARG A 210 28.55 20.83 1.26
C ARG A 210 28.99 22.24 1.67
N ARG A 211 30.26 22.60 1.46
CA ARG A 211 30.78 23.95 1.77
C ARG A 211 30.27 25.01 0.79
N TYR A 212 29.96 24.62 -0.44
CA TYR A 212 29.47 25.49 -1.51
C TYR A 212 27.94 25.33 -1.74
N GLU A 213 27.25 24.68 -0.80
CA GLU A 213 25.80 24.56 -0.81
C GLU A 213 25.19 25.82 -0.20
N HIS A 214 24.58 26.67 -1.03
CA HIS A 214 23.76 27.76 -0.51
C HIS A 214 22.40 27.20 -0.09
N PRO A 215 21.94 27.46 1.15
CA PRO A 215 20.60 27.07 1.54
C PRO A 215 19.60 27.84 0.68
N ILE A 216 18.81 27.10 -0.12
CA ILE A 216 17.66 27.68 -0.81
C ILE A 216 16.61 27.94 0.26
N ILE A 217 16.52 29.18 0.73
CA ILE A 217 15.46 29.61 1.65
C ILE A 217 14.18 29.73 0.80
N TYR A 218 13.40 28.65 0.76
CA TYR A 218 12.10 28.65 0.11
C TYR A 218 11.04 29.18 1.08
N GLU A 219 10.65 30.44 0.91
CA GLU A 219 9.46 30.98 1.57
C GLU A 219 8.20 30.64 0.77
N ASN A 220 7.40 29.69 1.26
CA ASN A 220 6.13 29.32 0.63
C ASN A 220 5.03 30.36 0.93
N ARG A 221 4.97 31.43 0.14
CA ARG A 221 3.94 32.48 0.26
C ARG A 221 2.60 32.14 -0.39
N ARG A 222 2.41 30.92 -0.94
CA ARG A 222 1.19 30.55 -1.68
C ARG A 222 -0.06 30.47 -0.81
N VAL A 223 0.09 30.28 0.50
CA VAL A 223 -1.03 30.10 1.44
C VAL A 223 -0.84 31.01 2.64
N ASP A 224 -1.78 31.94 2.81
CA ASP A 224 -1.95 32.69 4.05
C ASP A 224 -2.59 31.77 5.10
N TRP A 225 -1.72 31.12 5.87
CA TRP A 225 -2.13 30.18 6.92
C TRP A 225 -2.97 30.85 8.02
N PRO A 226 -2.59 32.03 8.58
CA PRO A 226 -3.43 32.74 9.55
C PRO A 226 -4.86 33.03 9.04
N LYS A 227 -5.01 33.49 7.79
CA LYS A 227 -6.34 33.75 7.21
C LYS A 227 -7.13 32.46 7.03
N ARG A 228 -6.47 31.39 6.58
CA ARG A 228 -7.09 30.07 6.42
C ARG A 228 -7.55 29.49 7.76
N ASP A 229 -6.74 29.60 8.80
CA ASP A 229 -7.06 29.09 10.14
C ASP A 229 -8.29 29.79 10.72
N ARG A 230 -8.34 31.13 10.64
CA ARG A 230 -9.53 31.91 11.06
C ARG A 230 -10.78 31.52 10.27
N SER A 231 -10.66 31.33 8.95
CA SER A 231 -11.79 30.94 8.10
C SER A 231 -12.31 29.55 8.44
N LEU A 232 -11.43 28.60 8.73
CA LEU A 232 -11.80 27.24 9.12
C LEU A 232 -12.52 27.22 10.46
N VAL A 233 -12.03 27.94 11.46
CA VAL A 233 -12.70 28.01 12.77
C VAL A 233 -14.10 28.59 12.66
N ARG A 234 -14.31 29.65 11.88
CA ARG A 234 -15.67 30.21 11.67
C ARG A 234 -16.64 29.19 11.08
N ARG A 235 -16.19 28.44 10.07
CA ARG A 235 -17.00 27.38 9.44
C ARG A 235 -17.28 26.23 10.40
N LEU A 236 -16.29 25.85 11.22
CA LEU A 236 -16.46 24.82 12.25
C LEU A 236 -17.43 25.27 13.35
N SER A 237 -17.40 26.53 13.76
CA SER A 237 -18.34 27.09 14.73
C SER A 237 -19.78 27.05 14.22
N GLN A 238 -20.00 27.43 12.95
CA GLN A 238 -21.32 27.36 12.31
C GLN A 238 -21.83 25.91 12.23
N LEU A 239 -20.98 25.00 11.72
CA LEU A 239 -21.32 23.58 11.64
C LEU A 239 -21.67 22.99 13.01
N ARG A 240 -20.95 23.38 14.06
CA ARG A 240 -21.23 22.93 15.43
C ARG A 240 -22.61 23.37 15.89
N GLN A 241 -22.98 24.63 15.66
CA GLN A 241 -24.30 25.15 16.01
C GLN A 241 -25.42 24.38 15.28
N GLU A 242 -25.21 24.05 14.00
CA GLU A 242 -26.14 23.22 13.23
C GLU A 242 -26.26 21.81 13.82
N CYS A 243 -25.14 21.17 14.18
CA CYS A 243 -25.16 19.83 14.79
C CYS A 243 -25.77 19.81 16.20
N GLU A 244 -25.67 20.90 16.96
CA GLU A 244 -26.31 21.02 18.28
C GLU A 244 -27.84 21.05 18.21
N GLN A 245 -28.43 21.34 17.05
CA GLN A 245 -29.89 21.27 16.86
C GLN A 245 -30.40 19.86 16.56
N ASP A 246 -29.51 18.92 16.24
CA ASP A 246 -29.84 17.53 15.92
C ASP A 246 -29.39 16.61 17.04
N ASP A 247 -30.31 16.33 17.95
CA ASP A 247 -30.11 15.42 19.08
C ASP A 247 -29.72 14.00 18.64
N PHE A 248 -30.14 13.56 17.45
CA PHE A 248 -29.85 12.22 16.93
C PHE A 248 -28.63 12.19 16.00
N SER A 249 -27.90 13.30 15.90
CA SER A 249 -26.71 13.40 15.07
C SER A 249 -25.62 12.38 15.46
N PRO A 250 -24.84 11.87 14.48
CA PRO A 250 -23.65 11.08 14.76
C PRO A 250 -22.67 11.82 15.67
N ARG A 251 -21.75 11.07 16.31
CA ARG A 251 -20.73 11.66 17.19
C ARG A 251 -19.99 12.80 16.50
N MET A 252 -19.98 13.96 17.15
CA MET A 252 -19.26 15.15 16.67
C MET A 252 -17.75 15.06 16.92
N SER A 253 -17.12 14.03 16.38
CA SER A 253 -15.67 13.85 16.46
C SER A 253 -14.91 14.83 15.56
N SER A 254 -13.62 15.02 15.82
CA SER A 254 -12.76 15.89 14.99
C SER A 254 -12.76 15.47 13.51
N THR A 255 -12.74 14.16 13.25
CA THR A 255 -12.83 13.61 11.89
C THR A 255 -14.18 13.85 11.26
N PHE A 256 -15.28 13.72 12.02
CA PHE A 256 -16.63 14.03 11.55
C PHE A 256 -16.76 15.49 11.14
N LEU A 257 -16.38 16.43 12.01
CA LEU A 257 -16.46 17.87 11.77
C LEU A 257 -15.64 18.29 10.53
N LEU A 258 -14.42 17.77 10.41
CA LEU A 258 -13.59 18.02 9.24
C LEU A 258 -14.20 17.42 7.95
N SER A 259 -14.73 16.19 8.04
CA SER A 259 -15.33 15.50 6.89
C SER A 259 -16.54 16.24 6.33
N LYS A 260 -17.37 16.84 7.20
CA LYS A 260 -18.53 17.68 6.81
C LYS A 260 -18.11 18.92 6.03
N LEU A 261 -16.92 19.48 6.32
CA LEU A 261 -16.33 20.58 5.55
C LEU A 261 -15.60 20.12 4.27
N LYS A 262 -15.69 18.83 3.91
CA LYS A 262 -14.95 18.17 2.82
C LYS A 262 -13.43 18.21 3.03
N ILE A 263 -13.00 18.25 4.30
CA ILE A 263 -11.60 18.21 4.69
C ILE A 263 -11.33 16.81 5.24
N GLY A 264 -10.45 16.06 4.59
CA GLY A 264 -10.04 14.74 5.10
C GLY A 264 -9.29 14.85 6.42
N ALA A 265 -8.98 13.69 7.03
CA ALA A 265 -8.16 13.65 8.24
C ALA A 265 -6.84 14.41 8.05
N MET A 266 -6.57 15.37 8.93
CA MET A 266 -5.35 16.18 8.86
C MET A 266 -4.24 15.56 9.72
N PRO A 267 -3.03 15.38 9.18
CA PRO A 267 -1.90 14.91 9.97
C PRO A 267 -1.49 15.98 11.00
N GLU A 268 -0.99 15.54 12.16
CA GLU A 268 -0.61 16.41 13.27
C GLU A 268 0.33 17.56 12.88
N ARG A 269 1.23 17.30 11.91
CA ARG A 269 2.16 18.30 11.38
C ARG A 269 1.47 19.50 10.72
N LYS A 270 0.27 19.34 10.15
CA LYS A 270 -0.50 20.42 9.52
C LYS A 270 -1.08 21.39 10.55
N PHE A 271 -1.39 20.93 11.76
CA PHE A 271 -1.90 21.80 12.83
C PHE A 271 -0.88 22.82 13.32
N ARG A 272 0.43 22.62 13.04
CA ARG A 272 1.44 23.67 13.26
C ARG A 272 1.12 24.97 12.52
N TYR A 273 0.42 24.89 11.39
CA TYR A 273 -0.03 26.04 10.62
C TYR A 273 -1.48 26.45 10.92
N LEU A 274 -2.21 25.67 11.73
CA LEU A 274 -3.63 25.85 12.03
C LEU A 274 -3.90 25.72 13.55
N PRO A 275 -3.24 26.53 14.40
CA PRO A 275 -3.35 26.42 15.85
C PRO A 275 -4.77 26.66 16.38
N LEU A 276 -5.53 27.59 15.80
CA LEU A 276 -6.89 27.90 16.25
C LEU A 276 -7.84 26.74 15.91
N THR A 277 -7.72 26.18 14.70
CA THR A 277 -8.47 24.99 14.30
C THR A 277 -8.18 23.81 15.24
N LYS A 278 -6.90 23.61 15.62
CA LYS A 278 -6.54 22.56 16.57
C LYS A 278 -7.23 22.76 17.92
N GLN A 279 -7.15 23.97 18.47
CA GLN A 279 -7.78 24.30 19.76
C GLN A 279 -9.31 24.11 19.71
N PHE A 280 -9.94 24.53 18.61
CA PHE A 280 -11.38 24.32 18.41
C PHE A 280 -11.73 22.84 18.44
N LEU A 281 -11.03 22.02 17.66
CA LEU A 281 -11.32 20.58 17.59
C LEU A 281 -11.09 19.90 18.94
N VAL A 282 -10.03 20.26 19.68
CA VAL A 282 -9.79 19.70 21.02
C VAL A 282 -10.89 20.08 21.99
N LYS A 283 -11.38 21.32 21.94
CA LYS A 283 -12.38 21.84 22.88
C LYS A 283 -13.79 21.33 22.60
N TYR A 284 -14.15 21.21 21.32
CA TYR A 284 -15.55 21.00 20.90
C TYR A 284 -15.82 19.63 20.26
N SER A 285 -14.79 18.80 20.05
CA SER A 285 -15.04 17.42 19.61
C SER A 285 -15.59 16.58 20.75
N GLU A 286 -16.65 15.84 20.46
CA GLU A 286 -17.29 14.95 21.40
C GLU A 286 -16.43 13.69 21.62
N SER A 287 -16.08 13.43 22.88
CA SER A 287 -15.44 12.16 23.27
C SER A 287 -16.41 10.99 23.11
N VAL A 288 -15.91 9.75 23.15
CA VAL A 288 -16.78 8.57 23.13
C VAL A 288 -17.77 8.63 24.29
N ALA A 289 -17.29 8.86 25.51
CA ALA A 289 -18.14 8.91 26.71
C ALA A 289 -19.23 10.00 26.62
N GLN A 290 -18.87 11.21 26.18
CA GLN A 290 -19.85 12.29 26.00
C GLN A 290 -20.95 11.92 24.99
N TYR A 291 -20.58 11.27 23.90
CA TYR A 291 -21.55 10.79 22.91
C TYR A 291 -22.49 9.71 23.46
N GLN A 292 -21.95 8.78 24.26
CA GLN A 292 -22.74 7.76 24.92
C GLN A 292 -23.73 8.38 25.92
N ILE A 293 -23.29 9.38 26.70
CA ILE A 293 -24.15 10.13 27.63
C ILE A 293 -25.27 10.85 26.87
N ARG A 294 -24.96 11.53 25.77
CA ARG A 294 -25.98 12.19 24.94
C ARG A 294 -27.02 11.21 24.42
N ARG A 295 -26.60 10.08 23.84
CA ARG A 295 -27.54 9.05 23.34
C ARG A 295 -28.40 8.45 24.45
N LEU A 296 -27.82 8.21 25.63
CA LEU A 296 -28.58 7.76 26.80
C LEU A 296 -29.59 8.81 27.24
N GLY A 297 -29.20 10.08 27.32
CA GLY A 297 -30.09 11.19 27.66
C GLY A 297 -31.26 11.32 26.69
N ASN A 298 -30.99 11.28 25.38
CA ASN A 298 -32.01 11.40 24.35
C ASN A 298 -32.98 10.22 24.38
N GLN A 299 -32.47 9.00 24.57
CA GLN A 299 -33.32 7.81 24.72
C GLN A 299 -34.16 7.87 26.01
N TYR A 300 -33.59 8.36 27.10
CA TYR A 300 -34.31 8.54 28.37
C TYR A 300 -35.48 9.52 28.20
N ILE A 301 -35.22 10.70 27.62
CA ILE A 301 -36.24 11.72 27.36
C ILE A 301 -37.32 11.17 26.43
N SER A 302 -36.95 10.46 25.36
CA SER A 302 -37.91 9.84 24.44
C SER A 302 -38.83 8.83 25.15
N LEU A 303 -38.29 7.97 26.03
CA LEU A 303 -39.09 7.01 26.78
C LEU A 303 -40.01 7.70 27.80
N TYR A 304 -39.50 8.74 28.46
CA TYR A 304 -40.25 9.54 29.42
C TYR A 304 -41.46 10.22 28.76
N LEU A 305 -41.27 10.88 27.60
CA LEU A 305 -42.34 11.54 26.86
C LEU A 305 -43.40 10.56 26.32
N GLN A 306 -43.02 9.30 26.10
CA GLN A 306 -43.93 8.24 25.65
C GLN A 306 -44.63 7.50 26.81
N ASN A 307 -44.41 7.91 28.06
CA ASN A 307 -44.90 7.22 29.28
C ASN A 307 -44.50 5.74 29.35
N ILE A 308 -43.33 5.37 28.79
CA ILE A 308 -42.80 4.02 28.84
C ILE A 308 -41.92 3.87 30.07
N GLN A 309 -42.11 2.78 30.83
CA GLN A 309 -41.24 2.46 31.97
C GLN A 309 -39.77 2.39 31.55
N ILE A 310 -38.92 3.13 32.26
CA ILE A 310 -37.50 3.29 31.97
C ILE A 310 -36.72 2.18 32.69
N GLU A 311 -36.48 1.10 31.97
CA GLU A 311 -35.65 -0.02 32.43
C GLU A 311 -34.24 0.05 31.82
N ARG A 312 -33.22 -0.33 32.60
CA ARG A 312 -31.81 -0.22 32.19
C ARG A 312 -31.52 -0.86 30.84
N TRP A 313 -32.00 -2.08 30.61
CA TRP A 313 -31.75 -2.82 29.37
C TRP A 313 -32.40 -2.13 28.15
N ARG A 314 -33.58 -1.53 28.33
CA ARG A 314 -34.33 -0.81 27.27
C ARG A 314 -33.63 0.48 26.90
N LEU A 315 -33.12 1.19 27.90
CA LEU A 315 -32.33 2.41 27.72
C LEU A 315 -31.02 2.14 26.98
N LEU A 316 -30.29 1.08 27.35
CA LEU A 316 -29.05 0.69 26.67
C LEU A 316 -29.30 0.25 25.22
N ARG A 317 -30.29 -0.62 25.00
CA ARG A 317 -30.66 -1.08 23.66
C ARG A 317 -31.09 0.08 22.76
N GLY A 318 -31.94 0.97 23.25
CA GLY A 318 -32.43 2.12 22.48
C GLY A 318 -31.35 3.16 22.16
N SER A 319 -30.33 3.27 23.01
CA SER A 319 -29.18 4.17 22.77
C SER A 319 -28.04 3.52 21.96
N GLY A 320 -28.17 2.25 21.57
CA GLY A 320 -27.18 1.51 20.80
C GLY A 320 -25.87 1.34 21.58
N LEU A 321 -25.98 0.88 22.83
CA LEU A 321 -24.90 0.64 23.79
C LEU A 321 -24.90 -0.77 24.35
#